data_AF-A0A2V5LVI3-F1
#
_entry.id   AF-A0A2V5LVI3-F1
#
_cell.length_a   1.000
_cell.length_b   1.000
_cell.length_c   1.000
_cell.angle_alpha   90.00
_cell.angle_beta   90.00
_cell.angle_gamma   90.00
#
_symmetry.space_group_name_H-M   'P 1'
#
loop_
_entity.id
_entity.type
_entity.pdbx_description
1 polymer ?
#
loop_
_entity_poly.entity_id
_entity_poly.type
_entity_poly.pdbx_seq_one_letter_code
_entity_poly.pdbx_strand_id
1 'polypeptide(L)'
;MITAWIIAETTGIVNTVLGFFARGGLFMWPLLACSIVSVTTMILRGLALKRKQVMPPAIEEEIERLAPGESPERLSRLVHYDRSSLARVVRVALQHLRAPRSENVEAVQTRARHEMVRLERGLIVLEVIVGIAPLLGLIGAVSGLVHVFSHLGLSGGTSDTRQIALGIAEALNATVFGLSIAVPTLIGFTYFSRKVEVMSVEMETLVVELINKLYYGRSSREFETAKAPPTAGVSIPTPVA
;
A
#
# COMPACT_ATOMS: atom_id res chain seq x y z
N MET A 1 2.30 -20.13 -33.17
CA MET A 1 3.63 -20.65 -32.80
C MET A 1 4.08 -20.16 -31.42
N ILE A 2 4.07 -18.84 -31.13
CA ILE A 2 4.46 -18.28 -29.83
C ILE A 2 3.56 -18.79 -28.69
N THR A 3 2.25 -18.87 -28.91
CA THR A 3 1.28 -19.37 -27.92
C THR A 3 1.46 -20.85 -27.58
N ALA A 4 1.76 -21.71 -28.56
CA ALA A 4 2.02 -23.14 -28.35
C ALA A 4 3.35 -23.39 -27.62
N TRP A 5 4.38 -22.58 -27.91
CA TRP A 5 5.65 -22.61 -27.19
C TRP A 5 5.49 -22.16 -25.73
N ILE A 6 4.76 -21.06 -25.48
CA ILE A 6 4.41 -20.60 -24.13
C ILE A 6 3.63 -21.67 -23.37
N ILE A 7 2.64 -22.31 -23.99
CA ILE A 7 1.86 -23.37 -23.34
C ILE A 7 2.75 -24.58 -23.02
N ALA A 8 3.62 -25.02 -23.93
CA ALA A 8 4.54 -26.13 -23.70
C ALA A 8 5.56 -25.84 -22.57
N GLU A 9 6.15 -24.63 -22.56
CA GLU A 9 7.05 -24.16 -21.51
C GLU A 9 6.32 -24.09 -20.16
N THR A 10 5.10 -23.54 -20.15
CA THR A 10 4.23 -23.47 -18.97
C THR A 10 3.87 -24.87 -18.47
N THR A 11 3.59 -25.82 -19.36
CA THR A 11 3.25 -27.20 -19.00
C THR A 11 4.47 -27.94 -18.43
N GLY A 12 5.68 -27.67 -18.95
CA GLY A 12 6.94 -28.18 -18.43
C GLY A 12 7.26 -27.64 -17.04
N ILE A 13 7.05 -26.34 -16.81
CA ILE A 13 7.18 -25.70 -15.50
C ILE A 13 6.15 -26.30 -14.52
N VAL A 14 4.89 -26.46 -14.93
CA VAL A 14 3.83 -27.04 -14.09
C VAL A 14 4.13 -28.49 -13.73
N ASN A 15 4.59 -29.32 -14.67
CA ASN A 15 4.98 -30.71 -14.38
C ASN A 15 6.22 -30.80 -13.48
N THR A 16 7.16 -29.87 -13.63
CA THR A 16 8.34 -29.77 -12.75
C THR A 16 7.88 -29.37 -11.34
N VAL A 17 7.08 -28.31 -11.21
CA VAL A 17 6.53 -27.84 -9.93
C VAL A 17 5.70 -28.93 -9.26
N LEU A 18 4.85 -29.66 -9.99
CA LEU A 18 4.07 -30.80 -9.48
C LEU A 18 4.96 -31.96 -9.01
N GLY A 19 5.99 -32.31 -9.78
CA GLY A 19 6.96 -33.35 -9.41
C GLY A 19 7.81 -32.99 -8.19
N PHE A 20 8.10 -31.71 -7.98
CA PHE A 20 8.75 -31.18 -6.78
C PHE A 20 7.78 -31.10 -5.57
N PHE A 21 6.50 -30.78 -5.81
CA PHE A 21 5.47 -30.69 -4.78
C PHE A 21 5.15 -32.05 -4.15
N ALA A 22 5.13 -33.11 -4.96
CA ALA A 22 4.93 -34.47 -4.49
C ALA A 22 6.06 -34.97 -3.56
N ARG A 23 7.23 -34.33 -3.61
CA ARG A 23 8.43 -34.72 -2.85
C ARG A 23 8.73 -33.82 -1.64
N GLY A 24 8.25 -32.58 -1.60
CA GLY A 24 8.58 -31.62 -0.54
C GLY A 24 7.80 -31.76 0.78
N GLY A 25 6.91 -32.75 0.90
CA GLY A 25 6.20 -33.06 2.15
C GLY A 25 5.10 -32.05 2.54
N LEU A 26 4.62 -32.14 3.78
CA LEU A 26 3.46 -31.40 4.30
C LEU A 26 3.61 -29.86 4.22
N PHE A 27 4.83 -29.35 4.42
CA PHE A 27 5.11 -27.91 4.47
C PHE A 27 5.06 -27.20 3.11
N MET A 28 4.95 -27.95 2.01
CA MET A 28 4.75 -27.38 0.68
C MET A 28 3.37 -26.74 0.51
N TRP A 29 2.34 -27.28 1.15
CA TRP A 29 0.97 -26.76 1.06
C TRP A 29 0.83 -25.32 1.59
N PRO A 30 1.32 -24.98 2.81
CA PRO A 30 1.39 -23.60 3.26
C PRO A 30 2.21 -22.69 2.35
N LEU A 31 3.35 -23.16 1.82
CA LEU A 31 4.18 -22.37 0.90
C LEU A 31 3.45 -22.06 -0.41
N LEU A 32 2.69 -23.01 -0.96
CA LEU A 32 1.86 -22.77 -2.14
C LEU A 32 0.77 -21.72 -1.86
N ALA A 33 0.12 -21.79 -0.71
CA ALA A 33 -0.86 -20.79 -0.30
C ALA A 33 -0.21 -19.40 -0.23
N CYS A 34 0.98 -19.28 0.38
CA CYS A 34 1.74 -18.03 0.40
C CYS A 34 2.07 -17.52 -1.01
N SER A 35 2.45 -18.39 -1.94
CA SER A 35 2.73 -18.04 -3.33
C SER A 35 1.49 -17.49 -4.06
N ILE A 36 0.35 -18.16 -3.93
CA ILE A 36 -0.91 -17.73 -4.57
C ILE A 36 -1.34 -16.38 -4.01
N VAL A 37 -1.29 -16.20 -2.68
CA VAL A 37 -1.67 -14.96 -2.02
C VAL A 37 -0.73 -13.81 -2.39
N SER A 38 0.59 -14.06 -2.47
CA SER A 38 1.56 -13.01 -2.83
C SER A 38 1.34 -12.52 -4.26
N VAL A 39 1.23 -13.44 -5.22
CA VAL A 39 1.01 -13.09 -6.64
C VAL A 39 -0.34 -12.38 -6.82
N THR A 40 -1.40 -12.90 -6.21
CA THR A 40 -2.73 -12.27 -6.25
C THR A 40 -2.67 -10.85 -5.70
N THR A 41 -2.03 -10.67 -4.55
CA THR A 41 -1.89 -9.35 -3.91
C THR A 41 -1.06 -8.41 -4.77
N MET A 42 0.05 -8.86 -5.36
CA MET A 42 0.87 -8.06 -6.26
C MET A 42 0.07 -7.56 -7.48
N ILE A 43 -0.73 -8.42 -8.10
CA ILE A 43 -1.57 -8.03 -9.25
C ILE A 43 -2.62 -7.01 -8.82
N LEU A 44 -3.35 -7.28 -7.74
CA LEU A 44 -4.39 -6.38 -7.23
C LEU A 44 -3.81 -5.00 -6.86
N ARG A 45 -2.65 -4.97 -6.21
CA ARG A 45 -1.96 -3.72 -5.87
C ARG A 45 -1.46 -3.00 -7.12
N GLY A 46 -0.88 -3.71 -8.09
CA GLY A 46 -0.44 -3.13 -9.36
C GLY A 46 -1.57 -2.45 -10.14
N LEU A 47 -2.80 -3.00 -10.06
CA LEU A 47 -3.98 -2.39 -10.65
C LEU A 47 -4.53 -1.21 -9.83
N ALA A 48 -4.57 -1.34 -8.51
CA ALA A 48 -5.11 -0.31 -7.60
C ALA A 48 -4.22 0.93 -7.49
N LEU A 49 -2.89 0.78 -7.57
CA LEU A 49 -1.90 1.85 -7.47
C LEU A 49 -1.60 2.52 -8.82
N LYS A 50 -2.55 2.49 -9.76
CA LYS A 50 -2.42 3.24 -11.02
C LYS A 50 -2.67 4.73 -10.72
N ARG A 51 -1.79 5.61 -11.21
CA ARG A 51 -1.90 7.07 -10.99
C ARG A 51 -3.31 7.59 -11.32
N LYS A 52 -3.87 7.20 -12.46
CA LYS A 52 -5.25 7.53 -12.87
C LYS A 52 -6.34 7.17 -11.83
N GLN A 53 -6.14 6.14 -11.00
CA GLN A 53 -7.11 5.74 -9.97
C GLN A 53 -6.88 6.43 -8.62
N VAL A 54 -5.65 6.82 -8.30
CA VAL A 54 -5.28 7.40 -7.00
C VAL A 54 -5.25 8.93 -7.06
N MET A 55 -4.59 9.46 -8.10
CA MET A 55 -4.35 10.88 -8.39
C MET A 55 -4.60 11.12 -9.89
N PRO A 56 -5.87 11.29 -10.31
CA PRO A 56 -6.19 11.55 -11.71
C PRO A 56 -5.60 12.91 -12.13
N PRO A 57 -4.89 12.98 -13.27
CA PRO A 57 -4.22 14.20 -13.72
C PRO A 57 -5.19 15.36 -13.95
N ALA A 58 -6.45 15.06 -14.28
CA ALA A 58 -7.48 16.08 -14.43
C ALA A 58 -7.74 16.90 -13.15
N ILE A 59 -7.63 16.28 -11.95
CA ILE A 59 -7.81 17.00 -10.68
C ILE A 59 -6.56 17.81 -10.34
N GLU A 60 -5.38 17.23 -10.59
CA GLU A 60 -4.08 17.89 -10.43
C GLU A 60 -4.00 19.17 -11.29
N GLU A 61 -4.28 19.06 -12.59
CA GLU A 61 -4.31 20.19 -13.52
C GLU A 61 -5.33 21.26 -13.10
N GLU A 62 -6.51 20.86 -12.60
CA GLU A 62 -7.52 21.82 -12.16
C GLU A 62 -7.11 22.56 -10.88
N ILE A 63 -6.40 21.89 -9.96
CA ILE A 63 -5.80 22.54 -8.78
C ILE A 63 -4.73 23.53 -9.20
N GLU A 64 -3.86 23.14 -10.14
CA GLU A 64 -2.78 24.00 -10.65
C GLU A 64 -3.33 25.25 -11.36
N ARG A 65 -4.37 25.08 -12.19
CA ARG A 65 -5.02 26.16 -12.94
C ARG A 65 -5.79 27.14 -12.07
N LEU A 66 -6.28 26.71 -10.91
CA LEU A 66 -7.04 27.57 -10.00
C LEU A 66 -6.19 28.75 -9.53
N ALA A 67 -6.63 29.97 -9.81
CA ALA A 67 -5.93 31.17 -9.34
C ALA A 67 -6.17 31.41 -7.85
N PRO A 68 -5.23 32.07 -7.13
CA PRO A 68 -5.43 32.40 -5.72
C PRO A 68 -6.66 33.29 -5.50
N GLY A 69 -7.57 32.86 -4.62
CA GLY A 69 -8.84 33.55 -4.36
C GLY A 69 -9.95 33.32 -5.40
N GLU A 70 -9.69 32.52 -6.44
CA GLU A 70 -10.71 32.11 -7.41
C GLU A 70 -11.69 31.12 -6.79
N SER A 71 -12.92 31.16 -7.28
CA SER A 71 -13.99 30.32 -6.79
C SER A 71 -13.85 28.87 -7.33
N PRO A 72 -13.86 27.83 -6.47
CA PRO A 72 -13.49 26.46 -6.87
C PRO A 72 -14.65 25.64 -7.47
N GLU A 73 -15.62 26.25 -8.17
CA GLU A 73 -16.84 25.55 -8.62
C GLU A 73 -16.52 24.45 -9.64
N ARG A 74 -15.55 24.67 -10.54
CA ARG A 74 -15.13 23.65 -11.52
C ARG A 74 -14.50 22.45 -10.82
N LEU A 75 -13.57 22.69 -9.90
CA LEU A 75 -12.94 21.65 -9.09
C LEU A 75 -13.97 20.87 -8.27
N SER A 76 -14.96 21.56 -7.66
CA SER A 76 -16.02 20.91 -6.89
C SER A 76 -16.86 19.93 -7.72
N ARG A 77 -17.17 20.28 -8.97
CA ARG A 77 -17.92 19.41 -9.90
C ARG A 77 -17.10 18.20 -10.31
N LEU A 78 -15.83 18.40 -10.64
CA LEU A 78 -14.92 17.33 -11.06
C LEU A 78 -14.76 16.29 -9.94
N VAL A 79 -14.55 16.77 -8.72
CA VAL A 79 -14.32 15.94 -7.53
C VAL A 79 -15.59 15.20 -7.07
N HIS A 80 -16.79 15.68 -7.41
CA HIS A 80 -18.03 15.05 -6.95
C HIS A 80 -18.25 13.66 -7.55
N TYR A 81 -17.91 13.48 -8.83
CA TYR A 81 -18.08 12.22 -9.55
C TYR A 81 -16.87 11.28 -9.46
N ASP A 82 -15.73 11.79 -9.03
CA ASP A 82 -14.49 11.04 -8.97
C ASP A 82 -14.35 10.25 -7.64
N ARG A 83 -13.89 9.00 -7.74
CA ARG A 83 -13.70 8.07 -6.60
C ARG A 83 -12.21 7.85 -6.28
N SER A 84 -11.32 8.69 -6.77
CA SER A 84 -9.90 8.65 -6.44
C SER A 84 -9.64 9.10 -5.00
N SER A 85 -8.44 8.80 -4.50
CA SER A 85 -8.00 9.22 -3.18
C SER A 85 -7.87 10.75 -3.11
N LEU A 86 -7.25 11.36 -4.14
CA LEU A 86 -7.11 12.81 -4.24
C LEU A 86 -8.48 13.51 -4.24
N ALA A 87 -9.45 13.03 -5.02
CA ALA A 87 -10.80 13.57 -5.03
C ALA A 87 -11.44 13.57 -3.63
N ARG A 88 -11.30 12.46 -2.88
CA ARG A 88 -11.87 12.37 -1.52
C ARG A 88 -11.25 13.37 -0.56
N VAL A 89 -9.95 13.64 -0.67
CA VAL A 89 -9.26 14.62 0.19
C VAL A 89 -9.65 16.05 -0.22
N VAL A 90 -9.62 16.37 -1.51
CA VAL A 90 -10.03 17.69 -2.05
C VAL A 90 -11.47 18.01 -1.68
N ARG A 91 -12.37 17.01 -1.69
CA ARG A 91 -13.77 17.21 -1.28
C ARG A 91 -13.89 17.70 0.15
N VAL A 92 -13.09 17.16 1.07
CA VAL A 92 -13.06 17.61 2.48
C VAL A 92 -12.56 19.05 2.57
N ALA A 93 -11.52 19.40 1.81
CA ALA A 93 -10.99 20.76 1.76
C ALA A 93 -12.06 21.78 1.32
N LEU A 94 -12.85 21.44 0.30
CA LEU A 94 -13.92 22.29 -0.22
C LEU A 94 -15.12 22.38 0.73
N GLN A 95 -15.46 21.29 1.44
CA GLN A 95 -16.55 21.28 2.42
C GLN A 95 -16.26 22.15 3.64
N HIS A 96 -14.99 22.25 4.04
CA HIS A 96 -14.55 23.03 5.21
C HIS A 96 -14.07 24.44 4.85
N LEU A 97 -14.33 24.93 3.63
CA LEU A 97 -13.88 26.24 3.16
C LEU A 97 -14.42 27.43 4.00
N ARG A 98 -15.52 27.23 4.73
CA ARG A 98 -16.10 28.24 5.62
C ARG A 98 -15.47 28.25 7.02
N ALA A 99 -14.77 27.18 7.40
CA ALA A 99 -14.09 27.08 8.68
C ALA A 99 -12.76 27.87 8.66
N PRO A 100 -12.19 28.20 9.84
CA PRO A 100 -10.84 28.74 9.94
C PRO A 100 -9.82 27.86 9.22
N ARG A 101 -8.74 28.46 8.73
CA ARG A 101 -7.70 27.73 7.96
C ARG A 101 -7.14 26.54 8.76
N SER A 102 -6.90 26.72 10.06
CA SER A 102 -6.36 25.68 10.94
C SER A 102 -7.26 24.44 10.99
N GLU A 103 -8.56 24.64 11.17
CA GLU A 103 -9.55 23.56 11.23
C GLU A 103 -9.67 22.83 9.89
N ASN A 104 -9.66 23.56 8.77
CA ASN A 104 -9.70 22.93 7.45
C ASN A 104 -8.43 22.10 7.17
N VAL A 105 -7.25 22.63 7.50
CA VAL A 105 -5.97 21.88 7.38
C VAL A 105 -6.02 20.59 8.21
N GLU A 106 -6.52 20.64 9.45
CA GLU A 106 -6.64 19.48 10.32
C GLU A 106 -7.60 18.42 9.75
N ALA A 107 -8.78 18.83 9.29
CA ALA A 107 -9.77 17.95 8.68
C ALA A 107 -9.20 17.25 7.43
N VAL A 108 -8.49 18.01 6.60
CA VAL A 108 -7.84 17.53 5.39
C VAL A 108 -6.70 16.56 5.70
N GLN A 109 -5.82 16.88 6.64
CA GLN A 109 -4.71 16.00 7.05
C GLN A 109 -5.24 14.68 7.61
N THR A 110 -6.29 14.75 8.43
CA THR A 110 -6.97 13.56 8.95
C THR A 110 -7.51 12.70 7.81
N ARG A 111 -8.13 13.33 6.80
CA ARG A 111 -8.65 12.61 5.63
C ARG A 111 -7.56 12.00 4.76
N ALA A 112 -6.46 12.74 4.54
CA ALA A 112 -5.30 12.29 3.78
C ALA A 112 -4.67 11.06 4.43
N ARG A 113 -4.42 11.09 5.75
CA ARG A 113 -3.93 9.93 6.51
C ARG A 113 -4.82 8.71 6.35
N HIS A 114 -6.15 8.89 6.41
CA HIS A 114 -7.07 7.78 6.20
C HIS A 114 -7.00 7.21 4.77
N GLU A 115 -6.74 8.03 3.76
CA GLU A 115 -6.50 7.55 2.39
C GLU A 115 -5.15 6.85 2.24
N MET A 116 -4.10 7.32 2.91
CA MET A 116 -2.78 6.67 2.91
C MET A 116 -2.87 5.25 3.46
N VAL A 117 -3.47 5.08 4.65
CA VAL A 117 -3.69 3.75 5.26
C VAL A 117 -4.51 2.84 4.33
N ARG A 118 -5.46 3.41 3.57
CA ARG A 118 -6.24 2.65 2.60
C ARG A 118 -5.40 2.19 1.41
N LEU A 119 -4.45 2.99 0.93
CA LEU A 119 -3.53 2.65 -0.16
C LEU A 119 -2.52 1.58 0.28
N GLU A 120 -2.09 1.63 1.54
CA GLU A 120 -1.21 0.63 2.16
C GLU A 120 -1.88 -0.73 2.38
N ARG A 121 -3.22 -0.79 2.31
CA ARG A 121 -3.96 -2.05 2.51
C ARG A 121 -3.46 -3.13 1.54
N GLY A 122 -3.02 -4.25 2.09
CA GLY A 122 -2.48 -5.38 1.32
C GLY A 122 -0.95 -5.36 1.16
N LEU A 123 -0.27 -4.23 1.38
CA LEU A 123 1.20 -4.22 1.47
C LEU A 123 1.66 -5.01 2.70
N ILE A 124 0.93 -4.90 3.80
CA ILE A 124 1.15 -5.71 5.02
C ILE A 124 1.10 -7.23 4.74
N VAL A 125 0.26 -7.66 3.80
CA VAL A 125 0.19 -9.09 3.43
C VAL A 125 1.46 -9.52 2.72
N LEU A 126 1.98 -8.70 1.81
CA LEU A 126 3.26 -8.97 1.15
C LEU A 126 4.41 -8.96 2.16
N GLU A 127 4.46 -7.99 3.06
CA GLU A 127 5.46 -7.89 4.13
C GLU A 127 5.48 -9.14 5.02
N VAL A 128 4.31 -9.60 5.45
CA VAL A 128 4.17 -10.81 6.25
C VAL A 128 4.65 -12.04 5.47
N ILE A 129 4.32 -12.16 4.18
CA ILE A 129 4.77 -13.29 3.35
C ILE A 129 6.29 -13.29 3.16
N VAL A 130 6.92 -12.12 3.01
CA VAL A 130 8.39 -11.98 2.96
C VAL A 130 9.03 -12.60 4.20
N GLY A 131 8.45 -12.36 5.37
CA GLY A 131 8.96 -12.92 6.63
C GLY A 131 8.65 -14.41 6.80
N ILE A 132 7.42 -14.84 6.52
CA ILE A 132 6.96 -16.20 6.86
C ILE A 132 7.40 -17.24 5.83
N ALA A 133 7.48 -16.92 4.54
CA ALA A 133 7.82 -17.91 3.51
C ALA A 133 9.20 -18.55 3.69
N PRO A 134 10.30 -17.82 4.00
CA PRO A 134 11.60 -18.44 4.30
C PRO A 134 11.56 -19.29 5.57
N LEU A 135 10.84 -18.84 6.61
CA LEU A 135 10.71 -19.57 7.87
C LEU A 135 9.97 -20.90 7.69
N LEU A 136 8.91 -20.91 6.88
CA LEU A 136 8.21 -22.15 6.50
C LEU A 136 9.12 -23.11 5.72
N GLY A 137 9.93 -22.57 4.80
CA GLY A 137 10.94 -23.36 4.08
C GLY A 137 11.97 -23.99 5.02
N LEU A 138 12.48 -23.21 5.97
CA LEU A 138 13.42 -23.69 6.99
C LEU A 138 12.81 -24.78 7.87
N ILE A 139 11.58 -24.59 8.35
CA ILE A 139 10.85 -25.60 9.13
C ILE A 139 10.67 -26.88 8.30
N GLY A 140 10.31 -26.76 7.02
CA GLY A 140 10.20 -27.90 6.11
C GLY A 140 11.51 -28.68 5.98
N ALA A 141 12.63 -27.97 5.83
CA ALA A 141 13.95 -28.59 5.73
C ALA A 141 14.37 -29.29 7.03
N VAL A 142 14.17 -28.66 8.18
CA VAL A 142 14.46 -29.27 9.48
C VAL A 142 13.60 -30.52 9.69
N SER A 143 12.31 -30.45 9.37
CA SER A 143 11.41 -31.60 9.47
C SER A 143 11.84 -32.75 8.55
N GLY A 144 12.27 -32.45 7.32
CA GLY A 144 12.78 -33.44 6.38
C GLY A 144 14.05 -34.13 6.90
N LEU A 145 14.99 -33.35 7.45
CA LEU A 145 16.21 -33.91 8.07
C LEU A 145 15.91 -34.80 9.28
N VAL A 146 14.99 -34.39 10.16
CA VAL A 146 14.54 -35.21 11.30
C VAL A 146 13.99 -36.56 10.81
N HIS A 147 13.18 -36.55 9.75
CA HIS A 147 12.64 -37.78 9.15
C HIS A 147 13.76 -38.69 8.62
N VAL A 148 14.74 -38.15 7.90
CA VAL A 148 15.89 -38.90 7.37
C VAL A 148 16.70 -39.56 8.50
N PHE A 149 17.04 -38.80 9.55
CA PHE A 149 17.84 -39.33 10.66
C PHE A 149 17.09 -40.34 11.54
N SER A 150 15.76 -40.20 11.68
CA SER A 150 14.96 -41.19 12.42
C SER A 150 14.96 -42.57 11.78
N HIS A 151 14.97 -42.66 10.44
CA HIS A 151 15.06 -43.92 9.71
C HIS A 151 16.45 -44.55 9.81
N LEU A 152 17.50 -43.73 9.93
CA LEU A 152 18.87 -44.23 10.11
C LEU A 152 19.09 -44.91 11.45
N GLY A 153 18.52 -44.38 12.53
CA GLY A 153 18.64 -44.97 13.87
C GLY A 153 17.92 -46.31 14.03
N LEU A 154 16.93 -46.60 13.17
CA LEU A 154 16.14 -47.83 13.21
C LEU A 154 16.66 -48.92 12.25
N SER A 155 17.48 -48.55 11.26
CA SER A 155 18.02 -49.45 10.25
C SER A 155 19.36 -50.04 10.74
N GLY A 156 19.35 -51.27 11.25
CA GLY A 156 20.52 -51.95 11.84
C GLY A 156 21.67 -52.28 10.87
N GLY A 157 22.33 -51.28 10.28
CA GLY A 157 23.66 -51.42 9.66
C GLY A 157 23.71 -51.50 8.13
N THR A 158 22.59 -51.39 7.41
CA THR A 158 22.58 -51.30 5.94
C THR A 158 21.70 -50.13 5.48
N SER A 159 22.08 -48.91 5.85
CA SER A 159 21.41 -47.72 5.33
C SER A 159 21.77 -47.53 3.86
N ASP A 160 20.77 -47.54 2.97
CA ASP A 160 20.96 -47.18 1.57
C ASP A 160 21.33 -45.70 1.49
N THR A 161 22.64 -45.41 1.38
CA THR A 161 23.20 -44.05 1.28
C THR A 161 22.47 -43.19 0.24
N ARG A 162 21.93 -43.84 -0.81
CA ARG A 162 21.12 -43.18 -1.84
C ARG A 162 19.81 -42.61 -1.29
N GLN A 163 19.12 -43.33 -0.40
CA GLN A 163 17.88 -42.85 0.21
C GLN A 163 18.10 -41.67 1.14
N ILE A 164 19.21 -41.69 1.90
CA ILE A 164 19.61 -40.55 2.74
C ILE A 164 19.84 -39.30 1.88
N ALA A 165 20.61 -39.44 0.79
CA ALA A 165 20.90 -38.34 -0.11
C ALA A 165 19.62 -37.76 -0.75
N LEU A 166 18.68 -38.63 -1.12
CA LEU A 166 17.39 -38.20 -1.65
C LEU A 166 16.56 -37.45 -0.60
N GLY A 167 16.45 -37.95 0.62
CA GLY A 167 15.67 -37.29 1.68
C GLY A 167 16.26 -35.94 2.11
N ILE A 168 17.60 -35.79 2.10
CA ILE A 168 18.25 -34.49 2.34
C ILE A 168 17.95 -33.52 1.19
N ALA A 169 18.00 -33.99 -0.06
CA ALA A 169 17.66 -33.15 -1.21
C ALA A 169 16.19 -32.68 -1.16
N GLU A 170 15.27 -33.56 -0.76
CA GLU A 170 13.85 -33.21 -0.56
C GLU A 170 13.67 -32.15 0.54
N ALA A 171 14.39 -32.29 1.65
CA ALA A 171 14.38 -31.30 2.74
C ALA A 171 14.86 -29.92 2.26
N LEU A 172 15.94 -29.86 1.49
CA LEU A 172 16.48 -28.59 0.99
C LEU A 172 15.57 -27.90 -0.05
N ASN A 173 14.76 -28.66 -0.79
CA ASN A 173 13.82 -28.10 -1.76
C ASN A 173 12.79 -27.15 -1.09
N ALA A 174 12.33 -27.46 0.12
CA ALA A 174 11.40 -26.60 0.85
C ALA A 174 11.99 -25.20 1.11
N THR A 175 13.28 -25.13 1.47
CA THR A 175 14.01 -23.86 1.67
C THR A 175 14.14 -23.09 0.38
N VAL A 176 14.56 -23.74 -0.71
CA VAL A 176 14.70 -23.12 -2.03
C VAL A 176 13.36 -22.52 -2.46
N PHE A 177 12.26 -23.24 -2.26
CA PHE A 177 10.93 -22.78 -2.61
C PHE A 177 10.49 -21.58 -1.76
N GLY A 178 10.68 -21.64 -0.44
CA GLY A 178 10.39 -20.52 0.46
C GLY A 178 11.13 -19.23 0.06
N LEU A 179 12.41 -19.34 -0.29
CA LEU A 179 13.21 -18.22 -0.79
C LEU A 179 12.75 -17.74 -2.17
N SER A 180 12.40 -18.66 -3.07
CA SER A 180 11.90 -18.33 -4.40
C SER A 180 10.59 -17.52 -4.38
N ILE A 181 9.78 -17.67 -3.33
CA ILE A 181 8.58 -16.87 -3.10
C ILE A 181 8.93 -15.55 -2.42
N ALA A 182 9.80 -15.59 -1.39
CA ALA A 182 10.14 -14.43 -0.58
C ALA A 182 10.84 -13.32 -1.39
N VAL A 183 11.78 -13.69 -2.27
CA VAL A 183 12.58 -12.71 -3.03
C VAL A 183 11.70 -11.86 -3.96
N PRO A 184 10.86 -12.41 -4.85
CA PRO A 184 9.95 -11.60 -5.67
C PRO A 184 8.93 -10.83 -4.84
N THR A 185 8.43 -11.43 -3.75
CA THR A 185 7.47 -10.77 -2.86
C THR A 185 8.09 -9.54 -2.19
N LEU A 186 9.36 -9.61 -1.78
CA LEU A 186 10.10 -8.49 -1.19
C LEU A 186 10.27 -7.36 -2.20
N ILE A 187 10.68 -7.69 -3.43
CA ILE A 187 10.81 -6.70 -4.50
C ILE A 187 9.46 -6.01 -4.74
N GLY A 188 8.37 -6.78 -4.82
CA GLY A 188 7.02 -6.27 -4.96
C GLY A 188 6.61 -5.34 -3.81
N PHE A 189 6.80 -5.80 -2.57
CA PHE A 189 6.52 -5.02 -1.36
C PHE A 189 7.26 -3.69 -1.39
N THR A 190 8.60 -3.70 -1.54
CA THR A 190 9.40 -2.48 -1.56
C THR A 190 8.99 -1.53 -2.68
N TYR A 191 8.70 -2.05 -3.88
CA TYR A 191 8.23 -1.23 -5.00
C TYR A 191 6.88 -0.55 -4.71
N PHE A 192 5.90 -1.31 -4.23
CA PHE A 192 4.58 -0.76 -3.94
C PHE A 192 4.60 0.19 -2.74
N SER A 193 5.35 -0.13 -1.68
CA SER A 193 5.52 0.75 -0.51
C SER A 193 6.08 2.10 -0.91
N ARG A 194 7.18 2.11 -1.69
CA ARG A 194 7.77 3.37 -2.18
C ARG A 194 6.83 4.14 -3.10
N LYS A 195 6.04 3.43 -3.91
CA LYS A 195 5.04 4.06 -4.79
C LYS A 195 3.92 4.73 -3.98
N VAL A 196 3.43 4.10 -2.92
CA VAL A 196 2.43 4.68 -2.01
C VAL A 196 2.99 5.91 -1.31
N GLU A 197 4.22 5.84 -0.82
CA GLU A 197 4.91 6.96 -0.16
C GLU A 197 5.01 8.18 -1.09
N VAL A 198 5.50 8.00 -2.32
CA VAL A 198 5.60 9.09 -3.31
C VAL A 198 4.23 9.70 -3.61
N MET A 199 3.22 8.86 -3.88
CA MET A 199 1.85 9.35 -4.13
C MET A 199 1.25 10.10 -2.92
N SER A 200 1.64 9.72 -1.70
CA SER A 200 1.17 10.37 -0.48
C SER A 200 1.76 11.77 -0.35
N VAL A 201 3.06 11.92 -0.59
CA VAL A 201 3.74 13.22 -0.58
C VAL A 201 3.22 14.13 -1.69
N GLU A 202 3.03 13.61 -2.91
CA GLU A 202 2.44 14.39 -4.01
C GLU A 202 1.02 14.87 -3.65
N MET A 203 0.18 13.98 -3.09
CA MET A 203 -1.18 14.33 -2.67
C MET A 203 -1.18 15.39 -1.56
N GLU A 204 -0.32 15.28 -0.55
CA GLU A 204 -0.19 16.28 0.50
C GLU A 204 0.23 17.64 -0.08
N THR A 205 1.20 17.65 -1.00
CA THR A 205 1.68 18.88 -1.64
C THR A 205 0.57 19.59 -2.40
N LEU A 206 -0.16 18.88 -3.26
CA LEU A 206 -1.27 19.44 -4.05
C LEU A 206 -2.37 20.01 -3.16
N VAL A 207 -2.67 19.33 -2.06
CA VAL A 207 -3.75 19.74 -1.17
C VAL A 207 -3.34 20.94 -0.32
N VAL A 208 -2.09 21.03 0.13
CA VAL A 208 -1.56 22.23 0.79
C VAL A 208 -1.58 23.42 -0.16
N GLU A 209 -1.18 23.23 -1.42
CA GLU A 209 -1.26 24.26 -2.45
C GLU A 209 -2.70 24.74 -2.65
N LEU A 210 -3.65 23.81 -2.77
CA LEU A 210 -5.07 24.12 -2.86
C LEU A 210 -5.56 24.95 -1.68
N ILE A 211 -5.26 24.56 -0.44
CA ILE A 211 -5.65 25.32 0.75
C ILE A 211 -5.07 26.74 0.71
N ASN A 212 -3.80 26.89 0.33
CA ASN A 212 -3.18 28.20 0.24
C ASN A 212 -3.85 29.09 -0.83
N LYS A 213 -4.23 28.52 -1.98
CA LYS A 213 -5.01 29.22 -3.03
C LYS A 213 -6.40 29.63 -2.54
N LEU A 214 -7.09 28.75 -1.82
CA LEU A 214 -8.46 28.97 -1.33
C LEU A 214 -8.54 30.01 -0.20
N TYR A 215 -7.52 30.10 0.66
CA TYR A 215 -7.46 31.05 1.78
C TYR A 215 -6.62 32.29 1.46
N TYR A 216 -6.19 32.45 0.21
CA TYR A 216 -5.44 33.61 -0.25
C TYR A 216 -6.22 34.91 0.06
N GLY A 217 -5.59 35.86 0.75
CA GLY A 217 -6.20 37.13 1.14
C GLY A 217 -7.13 37.11 2.37
N ARG A 218 -7.46 35.93 2.93
CA ARG A 218 -8.22 35.83 4.20
C ARG A 218 -7.35 36.00 5.44
N SER A 219 -6.08 35.61 5.38
CA SER A 219 -5.13 35.75 6.50
C SER A 219 -4.95 37.20 6.94
N SER A 220 -4.99 38.17 6.01
CA SER A 220 -4.89 39.60 6.35
C SER A 220 -6.10 40.12 7.13
N ARG A 221 -7.31 39.60 6.86
CA ARG A 221 -8.55 40.02 7.53
C ARG A 221 -8.67 39.46 8.95
N GLU A 222 -8.17 38.25 9.20
CA GLU A 222 -8.17 37.63 10.53
C GLU A 222 -7.16 38.30 11.48
N PHE A 223 -6.01 38.76 10.94
CA PHE A 223 -5.08 39.61 11.68
C PHE A 223 -5.62 41.04 11.92
N GLU A 224 -6.39 41.62 10.99
CA GLU A 224 -7.04 42.92 11.19
C GLU A 224 -8.16 42.87 12.24
N THR A 225 -8.98 41.81 12.24
CA THR A 225 -10.05 41.64 13.25
C THR A 225 -9.49 41.33 14.64
N ALA A 226 -8.37 40.62 14.75
CA ALA A 226 -7.68 40.39 16.02
C ALA A 226 -6.99 41.64 16.61
N LYS A 227 -6.73 42.67 15.79
CA LYS A 227 -6.08 43.93 16.19
C LYS A 227 -7.07 45.07 16.49
N ALA A 228 -8.34 44.92 16.15
CA ALA A 228 -9.36 45.93 16.45
C ALA A 228 -9.59 46.01 17.98
N PRO A 229 -9.45 47.19 18.61
CA PRO A 229 -9.77 47.33 20.03
C PRO A 229 -11.26 47.03 20.24
N PRO A 230 -11.67 46.41 21.35
CA PRO A 230 -13.08 46.34 21.70
C PRO A 230 -13.59 47.77 21.85
N THR A 231 -14.42 48.22 20.91
CA THR A 231 -15.18 49.46 21.03
C THR A 231 -16.19 49.27 22.15
N ALA A 232 -15.74 49.53 23.39
CA ALA A 232 -16.62 49.72 24.52
C ALA A 232 -17.53 50.91 24.17
N GLY A 233 -18.82 50.61 23.99
CA GLY A 233 -19.85 51.63 23.89
C GLY A 233 -19.89 52.42 25.20
N VAL A 234 -19.21 53.56 25.24
CA VAL A 234 -19.36 54.56 26.29
C VAL A 234 -20.60 55.37 25.95
N SER A 235 -21.75 54.98 26.51
CA SER A 235 -22.92 55.85 26.60
C SER A 235 -22.65 56.94 27.65
N ILE A 236 -22.32 58.15 27.20
CA ILE A 236 -22.24 59.33 28.06
C ILE A 236 -23.67 59.77 28.38
N PRO A 237 -24.12 59.82 29.65
CA PRO A 237 -25.42 60.40 29.98
C PRO A 237 -25.36 61.91 29.78
N THR A 238 -26.33 62.44 29.04
CA THR A 238 -26.55 63.88 28.83
C THR A 238 -26.82 64.61 30.16
N PRO A 239 -26.29 65.83 30.37
CA PRO A 239 -26.59 66.60 31.57
C PRO A 239 -28.01 67.16 31.46
N VAL A 240 -28.82 66.90 32.50
CA VAL A 240 -30.14 67.50 32.68
C VAL A 240 -29.93 68.93 33.20
N ALA A 241 -30.48 69.91 32.47
CA ALA A 241 -30.56 71.31 32.88
C ALA A 241 -31.77 71.54 33.80
#